data_AF-E0U927-F1
#
_entry.id   AF-E0U927-F1
#
_cell.length_a   1.000
_cell.length_b   1.000
_cell.length_c   1.000
_cell.angle_alpha   90.00
_cell.angle_beta   90.00
_cell.angle_gamma   90.00
#
_symmetry.space_group_name_H-M   'P 1'
#
loop_
_entity.id
_entity.type
_entity.pdbx_description
1 polymer ?
#
loop_
_entity_poly.entity_id
_entity_poly.type
_entity_poly.pdbx_seq_one_letter_code
_entity_poly.pdbx_strand_id
1 'polypeptide(L)'
;MKKSINPIRNPTSPSHQGFTIVEALVGITVAGLVFASTAPLILLAMATRLQSYRALQAMQIAQGEINRVQVLMSEGIKQDQETGQLPPPVASNVAITQVAAPTTSVKDATISAVDQSSKALEIDLDNNPNTTDDVFLVQTFRDAGIRFDQGTAVNQLAIFRMGVRVYSGLAKSNLGSLQTTPISLNVTQSLAQQRTRPLAVLYAEVSRSDLQFSLQKYKQYLNNN
;
A
#
# COMPACT_ATOMS: atom_id res chain seq x y z
N MET A 1 41.82 -29.58 95.06
CA MET A 1 41.29 -28.30 94.54
C MET A 1 41.98 -27.99 93.21
N LYS A 2 41.27 -28.16 92.08
CA LYS A 2 41.79 -27.87 90.73
C LYS A 2 40.91 -26.79 90.07
N LYS A 3 41.58 -25.80 89.50
CA LYS A 3 41.06 -24.67 88.72
C LYS A 3 41.25 -25.00 87.22
N SER A 4 40.23 -24.81 86.38
CA SER A 4 40.32 -24.65 84.90
C SER A 4 38.92 -24.27 84.36
N ILE A 5 38.61 -23.01 84.07
CA ILE A 5 38.70 -22.26 82.79
C ILE A 5 37.71 -22.76 81.69
N ASN A 6 36.78 -21.85 81.33
CA ASN A 6 35.74 -21.79 80.27
C ASN A 6 36.23 -22.11 78.83
N PRO A 7 35.37 -22.46 77.83
CA PRO A 7 34.58 -21.44 77.09
C PRO A 7 33.18 -21.87 76.56
N ILE A 8 32.19 -20.98 76.69
CA ILE A 8 31.60 -20.09 75.67
C ILE A 8 30.60 -20.80 74.73
N ARG A 9 29.32 -20.42 74.90
CA ARG A 9 28.24 -20.60 73.92
C ARG A 9 28.67 -19.97 72.59
N ASN A 10 28.57 -20.70 71.49
CA ASN A 10 28.52 -20.10 70.15
C ASN A 10 27.04 -19.89 69.77
N PRO A 11 26.47 -18.68 69.92
CA PRO A 11 25.29 -18.31 69.16
C PRO A 11 25.70 -17.94 67.72
N THR A 12 25.01 -18.56 66.76
CA THR A 12 24.61 -18.01 65.46
C THR A 12 25.66 -17.28 64.61
N SER A 13 26.00 -17.85 63.46
CA SER A 13 26.34 -17.03 62.29
C SER A 13 25.03 -16.51 61.70
N PRO A 14 24.72 -15.20 61.75
CA PRO A 14 23.76 -14.63 60.84
C PRO A 14 24.47 -14.58 59.49
N SER A 15 24.04 -15.41 58.55
CA SER A 15 24.30 -15.15 57.14
C SER A 15 23.69 -13.79 56.83
N HIS A 16 24.51 -12.73 56.81
CA HIS A 16 24.13 -11.44 56.26
C HIS A 16 24.16 -11.66 54.74
N GLN A 17 23.10 -11.97 53.98
CA GLN A 17 21.71 -11.50 53.98
C GLN A 17 21.56 -9.99 54.14
N GLY A 18 22.42 -9.26 53.44
CA GLY A 18 22.16 -7.89 53.00
C GLY A 18 22.46 -7.83 51.50
N PHE A 19 21.44 -7.64 50.67
CA PHE A 19 21.60 -7.25 49.28
C PHE A 19 22.60 -6.10 49.23
N THR A 20 23.77 -6.31 48.65
CA THR A 20 24.76 -5.24 48.57
C THR A 20 24.29 -4.21 47.55
N ILE A 21 24.42 -2.91 47.83
CA ILE A 21 24.05 -1.83 46.89
C ILE A 21 24.71 -2.04 45.52
N VAL A 22 25.90 -2.63 45.50
CA VAL A 22 26.64 -2.99 44.29
C VAL A 22 25.94 -4.09 43.49
N GLU A 23 25.42 -5.14 44.12
CA GLU A 23 24.64 -6.20 43.45
C GLU A 23 23.34 -5.66 42.85
N ALA A 24 22.64 -4.77 43.56
CA ALA A 24 21.47 -4.09 43.02
C ALA A 24 21.82 -3.18 41.83
N LEU A 25 22.95 -2.46 41.88
CA LEU A 25 23.43 -1.64 40.78
C LEU A 25 23.77 -2.50 39.55
N VAL A 26 24.51 -3.59 39.74
CA VAL A 26 24.83 -4.53 38.66
C VAL A 26 23.56 -5.14 38.08
N GLY A 27 22.59 -5.54 38.91
CA GLY A 27 21.30 -6.05 38.47
C GLY A 27 20.56 -5.07 37.56
N ILE A 28 20.48 -3.80 37.93
CA ILE A 28 19.85 -2.75 37.11
C ILE A 28 20.63 -2.54 35.80
N THR A 29 21.96 -2.54 35.83
CA THR A 29 22.75 -2.38 34.59
C THR A 29 22.59 -3.55 33.63
N VAL A 30 22.59 -4.79 34.13
CA VAL A 30 22.37 -5.99 33.30
C VAL A 30 20.95 -6.01 32.75
N ALA A 31 19.94 -5.71 33.57
CA ALA A 31 18.56 -5.57 33.11
C ALA A 31 18.43 -4.48 32.03
N GLY A 32 19.06 -3.33 32.23
CA GLY A 32 19.11 -2.24 31.25
C GLY A 32 19.72 -2.66 29.92
N LEU A 33 20.83 -3.41 29.94
CA LEU A 33 21.47 -3.93 28.72
C LEU A 33 20.57 -4.96 27.99
N VAL A 34 19.85 -5.79 28.73
CA VAL A 34 18.88 -6.74 28.14
C VAL A 34 17.72 -5.99 27.48
N PHE A 35 17.17 -4.95 28.11
CA PHE A 35 16.12 -4.14 27.49
C PHE A 35 16.62 -3.34 26.29
N ALA A 36 17.84 -2.77 26.38
CA ALA A 36 18.44 -2.03 25.27
C ALA A 36 18.71 -2.93 24.05
N SER A 37 19.10 -4.19 24.26
CA SER A 37 19.36 -5.15 23.17
C SER A 37 18.08 -5.71 22.53
N THR A 38 16.97 -5.75 23.25
CA THR A 38 15.68 -6.27 22.73
C THR A 38 14.85 -5.22 22.00
N ALA A 39 14.99 -3.94 22.34
CA ALA A 39 14.23 -2.84 21.73
C ALA A 39 14.36 -2.75 20.19
N PRO A 40 15.56 -2.87 19.56
CA PRO A 40 15.69 -2.81 18.11
C PRO A 40 14.89 -3.89 17.37
N LEU A 41 14.78 -5.09 17.95
CA LEU A 41 14.03 -6.21 17.34
C LEU A 41 12.53 -5.93 17.32
N ILE A 42 12.00 -5.36 18.40
CA ILE A 42 10.59 -4.99 18.50
C ILE A 42 10.26 -3.89 17.49
N LEU A 43 11.09 -2.85 17.42
CA LEU A 43 10.91 -1.76 16.45
C LEU A 43 10.93 -2.27 15.01
N LEU A 44 11.85 -3.18 14.69
CA LEU A 44 11.93 -3.79 13.37
C LEU A 44 10.67 -4.61 13.02
N ALA A 45 10.16 -5.39 13.98
CA ALA A 45 8.94 -6.17 13.81
C ALA A 45 7.70 -5.27 13.63
N MET A 46 7.62 -4.15 14.36
CA MET A 46 6.53 -3.19 14.20
C MET A 46 6.59 -2.48 12.85
N ALA A 47 7.77 -2.07 12.40
CA ALA A 47 7.97 -1.41 11.11
C ALA A 47 7.55 -2.32 9.93
N THR A 48 7.94 -3.59 9.95
CA THR A 48 7.56 -4.56 8.91
C THR A 48 6.06 -4.85 8.92
N ARG A 49 5.43 -4.89 10.09
CA ARG A 49 3.97 -5.05 10.22
C ARG A 49 3.22 -3.85 9.67
N LEU A 50 3.64 -2.63 10.01
CA LEU A 50 3.01 -1.41 9.50
C LEU A 50 3.15 -1.30 7.98
N GLN A 51 4.33 -1.62 7.45
CA GLN A 51 4.56 -1.65 6.01
C GLN A 51 3.65 -2.68 5.31
N SER A 52 3.57 -3.89 5.87
CA SER A 52 2.67 -4.94 5.34
C SER A 52 1.22 -4.49 5.35
N TYR A 53 0.78 -3.84 6.42
CA TYR A 53 -0.57 -3.31 6.54
C TYR A 53 -0.88 -2.25 5.48
N ARG A 54 0.02 -1.27 5.28
CA ARG A 54 -0.14 -0.24 4.24
C ARG A 54 -0.13 -0.84 2.82
N ALA A 55 0.69 -1.85 2.57
CA ALA A 55 0.71 -2.56 1.29
C ALA A 55 -0.62 -3.30 1.03
N LEU A 56 -1.18 -3.94 2.06
CA LEU A 56 -2.49 -4.61 1.97
C LEU A 56 -3.63 -3.61 1.74
N GLN A 57 -3.64 -2.47 2.44
CA GLN A 57 -4.61 -1.41 2.20
C GLN A 57 -4.52 -0.88 0.76
N ALA A 58 -3.31 -0.60 0.28
CA ALA A 58 -3.09 -0.16 -1.10
C ALA A 58 -3.60 -1.20 -2.12
N MET A 59 -3.41 -2.49 -1.85
CA MET A 59 -3.94 -3.57 -2.68
C MET A 59 -5.48 -3.61 -2.68
N GLN A 60 -6.10 -3.44 -1.51
CA GLN A 60 -7.55 -3.39 -1.37
C GLN A 60 -8.16 -2.20 -2.13
N ILE A 61 -7.53 -1.02 -2.03
CA ILE A 61 -7.92 0.17 -2.80
C ILE A 61 -7.82 -0.11 -4.30
N ALA A 62 -6.69 -0.68 -4.75
CA ALA A 62 -6.48 -0.99 -6.16
C ALA A 62 -7.52 -1.97 -6.71
N GLN A 63 -7.83 -3.03 -5.94
CA GLN A 63 -8.86 -4.00 -6.32
C GLN A 63 -10.26 -3.38 -6.28
N GLY A 64 -10.53 -2.50 -5.32
CA GLY A 64 -11.79 -1.76 -5.22
C GLY A 64 -12.07 -0.94 -6.49
N GLU A 65 -11.06 -0.25 -7.02
CA GLU A 65 -11.19 0.50 -8.28
C GLU A 65 -11.46 -0.41 -9.49
N ILE A 66 -10.77 -1.55 -9.58
CA ILE A 66 -11.03 -2.52 -10.65
C ILE A 66 -12.46 -3.05 -10.57
N ASN A 67 -12.91 -3.45 -9.38
CA ASN A 67 -14.26 -3.96 -9.16
C ASN A 67 -15.31 -2.91 -9.50
N ARG A 68 -15.10 -1.66 -9.08
CA ARG A 68 -15.99 -0.53 -9.41
C ARG A 68 -16.13 -0.38 -10.93
N VAL A 69 -15.01 -0.36 -11.65
CA VAL A 69 -15.01 -0.24 -13.11
C VAL A 69 -15.67 -1.45 -13.79
N GLN A 70 -15.48 -2.65 -13.24
CA GLN A 70 -16.12 -3.86 -13.75
C GLN A 70 -17.64 -3.84 -13.58
N VAL A 71 -18.14 -3.39 -12.42
CA VAL A 71 -19.58 -3.21 -12.18
C VAL A 71 -20.15 -2.19 -13.16
N LEU A 72 -19.51 -1.03 -13.28
CA LEU A 72 -19.87 0.00 -14.25
C LEU A 72 -19.91 -0.51 -15.70
N MET A 73 -18.95 -1.34 -16.09
CA MET A 73 -18.95 -1.97 -17.41
C MET A 73 -20.09 -2.98 -17.60
N SER A 74 -20.48 -3.70 -16.54
CA SER A 74 -21.62 -4.62 -16.58
C SER A 74 -22.97 -3.89 -16.65
N GLU A 75 -23.08 -2.71 -16.05
CA GLU A 75 -24.28 -1.87 -16.12
C GLU A 75 -24.49 -1.24 -17.51
N GLY A 76 -23.41 -1.13 -18.28
CA GLY A 76 -23.47 -0.66 -19.66
C GLY A 76 -23.44 0.87 -19.78
N ILE A 77 -22.27 1.43 -19.54
CA ILE A 77 -22.00 2.86 -19.71
C ILE A 77 -22.10 3.27 -21.18
N LYS A 78 -22.79 4.40 -21.42
CA LYS A 78 -22.83 5.06 -22.72
C LYS A 78 -21.60 5.94 -22.93
N GLN A 79 -21.21 6.14 -24.19
CA GLN A 79 -19.99 6.86 -24.57
C GLN A 79 -19.90 8.28 -23.97
N ASP A 80 -21.02 8.97 -23.80
CA ASP A 80 -21.11 10.31 -23.21
C ASP A 80 -20.79 10.36 -21.70
N GLN A 81 -20.90 9.22 -21.01
CA GLN A 81 -20.67 9.10 -19.56
C GLN A 81 -19.27 8.55 -19.23
N GLU A 82 -18.50 8.10 -20.25
CA GLU A 82 -17.19 7.45 -20.03
C GLU A 82 -16.17 8.36 -19.36
N THR A 83 -16.09 9.63 -19.77
CA THR A 83 -15.07 10.60 -19.32
C THR A 83 -15.14 10.88 -17.81
N GLY A 84 -16.28 10.61 -17.16
CA GLY A 84 -16.46 10.80 -15.71
C GLY A 84 -16.52 9.51 -14.89
N GLN A 85 -16.65 8.35 -15.53
CA GLN A 85 -16.94 7.08 -14.83
C GLN A 85 -15.85 6.02 -15.05
N LEU A 86 -15.23 6.02 -16.22
CA LEU A 86 -14.16 5.10 -16.57
C LEU A 86 -12.79 5.76 -16.42
N PRO A 87 -11.72 4.97 -16.16
CA PRO A 87 -10.37 5.49 -16.17
C PRO A 87 -10.04 6.17 -17.51
N PRO A 88 -9.20 7.21 -17.50
CA PRO A 88 -8.82 7.93 -18.70
C PRO A 88 -8.01 7.01 -19.64
N PRO A 89 -8.27 7.06 -20.96
CA PRO A 89 -7.47 6.32 -21.93
C PRO A 89 -6.06 6.91 -22.03
N VAL A 90 -5.08 6.03 -22.22
CA VAL A 90 -3.71 6.42 -22.55
C VAL A 90 -3.60 6.69 -24.05
N ALA A 91 -2.57 7.43 -24.47
CA ALA A 91 -2.30 7.64 -25.88
C ALA A 91 -2.10 6.30 -26.60
N SER A 92 -2.65 6.15 -27.82
CA SER A 92 -2.73 4.87 -28.55
C SER A 92 -1.39 4.19 -28.84
N ASN A 93 -0.27 4.90 -28.71
CA ASN A 93 1.09 4.41 -28.91
C ASN A 93 1.81 4.04 -27.60
N VAL A 94 1.15 4.18 -26.44
CA VAL A 94 1.75 3.88 -25.13
C VAL A 94 1.19 2.55 -24.62
N ALA A 95 2.08 1.57 -24.43
CA ALA A 95 1.70 0.33 -23.77
C ALA A 95 1.25 0.61 -22.32
N ILE A 96 0.23 -0.11 -21.85
CA ILE A 96 -0.33 0.10 -20.50
C ILE A 96 0.71 -0.07 -19.38
N THR A 97 1.74 -0.86 -19.62
CA THR A 97 2.86 -1.06 -18.68
C THR A 97 3.84 0.11 -18.64
N GLN A 98 3.87 0.93 -19.70
CA GLN A 98 4.80 2.06 -19.89
C GLN A 98 4.19 3.42 -19.56
N VAL A 99 2.94 3.46 -19.08
CA VAL A 99 2.28 4.69 -18.66
C VAL A 99 3.15 5.40 -17.61
N ALA A 100 3.42 6.68 -17.82
CA ALA A 100 4.22 7.49 -16.91
C ALA A 100 3.59 7.55 -15.50
N ALA A 101 4.39 7.88 -14.50
CA ALA A 101 3.91 8.10 -13.15
C ALA A 101 3.10 9.42 -13.05
N PRO A 102 2.26 9.61 -12.02
CA PRO A 102 1.44 10.80 -11.94
C PRO A 102 2.29 12.04 -11.65
N THR A 103 1.91 13.15 -12.29
CA THR A 103 2.58 14.46 -12.20
C THR A 103 1.81 15.43 -11.31
N THR A 104 0.52 15.18 -11.11
CA THR A 104 -0.37 16.00 -10.29
C THR A 104 -1.34 15.08 -9.54
N SER A 105 -1.83 15.56 -8.40
CA SER A 105 -2.88 14.88 -7.64
C SER A 105 -4.14 15.76 -7.53
N VAL A 106 -5.31 15.12 -7.39
CA VAL A 106 -6.60 15.77 -7.20
C VAL A 106 -7.24 15.27 -5.91
N LYS A 107 -7.73 16.19 -5.07
CA LYS A 107 -8.39 15.89 -3.79
C LYS A 107 -9.91 15.74 -3.91
N ASP A 108 -10.44 15.78 -5.13
CA ASP A 108 -11.88 15.69 -5.37
C ASP A 108 -12.35 14.25 -5.19
N ALA A 109 -13.47 14.02 -4.50
CA ALA A 109 -14.05 12.69 -4.29
C ALA A 109 -14.63 12.07 -5.58
N THR A 110 -14.64 12.80 -6.68
CA THR A 110 -15.18 12.34 -7.96
C THR A 110 -14.07 11.89 -8.93
N ILE A 111 -14.23 10.67 -9.48
CA ILE A 111 -13.34 10.13 -10.52
C ILE A 111 -13.24 11.04 -11.75
N SER A 112 -14.28 11.84 -12.03
CA SER A 112 -14.29 12.84 -13.10
C SER A 112 -13.14 13.85 -13.03
N ALA A 113 -12.54 14.08 -11.85
CA ALA A 113 -11.38 14.95 -11.70
C ALA A 113 -10.08 14.30 -12.24
N VAL A 114 -10.05 12.98 -12.42
CA VAL A 114 -8.97 12.20 -13.02
C VAL A 114 -9.25 12.00 -14.51
N ASP A 115 -9.28 13.10 -15.26
CA ASP A 115 -9.52 13.13 -16.71
C ASP A 115 -8.30 12.70 -17.55
N GLN A 116 -7.14 12.51 -16.92
CA GLN A 116 -5.87 12.20 -17.57
C GLN A 116 -5.10 11.12 -16.82
N SER A 117 -4.44 10.23 -17.55
CA SER A 117 -3.60 9.17 -16.97
C SER A 117 -2.41 9.69 -16.16
N SER A 118 -2.03 10.95 -16.31
CA SER A 118 -0.97 11.63 -15.53
C SER A 118 -1.45 12.21 -14.19
N LYS A 119 -2.74 12.07 -13.85
CA LYS A 119 -3.32 12.51 -12.58
C LYS A 119 -3.53 11.33 -11.63
N ALA A 120 -3.43 11.59 -10.33
CA ALA A 120 -3.79 10.63 -9.29
C ALA A 120 -4.87 11.21 -8.36
N LEU A 121 -5.81 10.37 -7.95
CA LEU A 121 -6.83 10.69 -6.96
C LEU A 121 -6.23 10.56 -5.55
N GLU A 122 -6.41 11.57 -4.71
CA GLU A 122 -6.08 11.48 -3.29
C GLU A 122 -7.23 10.81 -2.54
N ILE A 123 -6.95 9.65 -1.93
CA ILE A 123 -7.87 8.96 -1.05
C ILE A 123 -7.36 9.13 0.36
N ASP A 124 -8.15 9.82 1.19
CA ASP A 124 -7.93 9.98 2.61
C ASP A 124 -8.81 8.98 3.36
N LEU A 125 -8.20 8.03 4.09
CA LEU A 125 -8.93 6.97 4.80
C LEU A 125 -9.44 7.40 6.18
N ASP A 126 -8.82 8.38 6.83
CA ASP A 126 -9.17 8.84 8.18
C ASP A 126 -9.92 10.18 8.17
N ASN A 127 -10.08 10.80 6.98
CA ASN A 127 -10.70 12.10 6.76
C ASN A 127 -10.06 13.20 7.64
N ASN A 128 -8.78 13.01 7.99
CA ASN A 128 -8.03 13.92 8.82
C ASN A 128 -7.15 14.79 7.92
N PRO A 129 -7.48 16.08 7.75
CA PRO A 129 -6.75 16.95 6.83
C PRO A 129 -5.29 17.23 7.27
N ASN A 130 -4.88 16.79 8.47
CA ASN A 130 -3.58 17.09 9.06
C ASN A 130 -2.55 15.95 8.98
N THR A 131 -2.92 14.77 8.48
CA THR A 131 -2.02 13.60 8.43
C THR A 131 -1.81 13.15 6.99
N THR A 132 -0.54 13.13 6.54
CA THR A 132 -0.17 12.54 5.24
C THR A 132 0.02 11.02 5.30
N ASP A 133 -0.10 10.45 6.51
CA ASP A 133 0.22 9.06 6.79
C ASP A 133 -0.84 8.06 6.32
N ASP A 134 -2.09 8.49 6.22
CA ASP A 134 -3.24 7.68 5.82
C ASP A 134 -3.86 8.13 4.49
N VAL A 135 -3.15 9.01 3.78
CA VAL A 135 -3.48 9.43 2.41
C VAL A 135 -2.82 8.47 1.42
N PHE A 136 -3.56 8.09 0.37
CA PHE A 136 -3.06 7.32 -0.76
C PHE A 136 -3.26 8.12 -2.06
N LEU A 137 -2.35 7.96 -3.01
CA LEU A 137 -2.52 8.51 -4.36
C LEU A 137 -2.84 7.36 -5.32
N VAL A 138 -4.01 7.39 -5.93
CA VAL A 138 -4.49 6.34 -6.83
C VAL A 138 -4.45 6.86 -8.26
N GLN A 139 -3.55 6.32 -9.05
CA GLN A 139 -3.47 6.57 -10.49
C GLN A 139 -4.23 5.44 -11.21
N THR A 140 -5.26 5.79 -11.96
CA THR A 140 -5.99 4.85 -12.82
C THR A 140 -5.82 5.26 -14.28
N PHE A 141 -5.71 4.27 -15.16
CA PHE A 141 -5.57 4.49 -16.59
C PHE A 141 -5.99 3.23 -17.35
N ARG A 142 -6.34 3.37 -18.61
CA ARG A 142 -6.71 2.25 -19.48
C ARG A 142 -6.15 2.40 -20.88
N ASP A 143 -6.11 1.32 -21.65
CA ASP A 143 -5.95 1.42 -23.10
C ASP A 143 -7.24 1.92 -23.78
N ALA A 144 -7.15 2.18 -25.08
CA ALA A 144 -8.29 2.63 -25.88
C ALA A 144 -9.44 1.60 -25.90
N GLY A 145 -9.12 0.31 -25.71
CA GLY A 145 -10.05 -0.80 -25.78
C GLY A 145 -10.57 -1.07 -27.19
N ILE A 146 -11.50 -2.03 -27.26
CA ILE A 146 -12.32 -2.30 -28.43
C ILE A 146 -13.77 -1.96 -28.10
N ARG A 147 -14.46 -1.37 -29.08
CA ARG A 147 -15.86 -1.00 -29.00
C ARG A 147 -16.74 -1.92 -29.84
N PHE A 148 -18.00 -2.04 -29.44
CA PHE A 148 -19.02 -2.66 -30.29
C PHE A 148 -19.27 -1.78 -31.52
N ASP A 149 -19.31 -2.41 -32.69
CA ASP A 149 -19.62 -1.80 -33.99
C ASP A 149 -21.03 -2.15 -34.49
N GLN A 150 -21.73 -3.06 -33.80
CA GLN A 150 -23.06 -3.55 -34.15
C GLN A 150 -23.91 -3.81 -32.89
N GLY A 151 -25.24 -3.82 -33.06
CA GLY A 151 -26.21 -4.13 -32.00
C GLY A 151 -26.73 -2.92 -31.22
N THR A 152 -27.33 -3.15 -30.06
CA THR A 152 -27.91 -2.11 -29.19
C THR A 152 -26.86 -1.33 -28.39
N ALA A 153 -25.62 -1.81 -28.36
CA ALA A 153 -24.50 -1.23 -27.63
C ALA A 153 -23.44 -0.60 -28.56
N VAL A 154 -23.80 -0.23 -29.78
CA VAL A 154 -22.88 0.40 -30.75
C VAL A 154 -22.15 1.58 -30.11
N ASN A 155 -20.85 1.66 -30.36
CA ASN A 155 -19.90 2.63 -29.79
C ASN A 155 -19.66 2.51 -28.28
N GLN A 156 -20.25 1.55 -27.56
CA GLN A 156 -19.87 1.26 -26.17
C GLN A 156 -18.60 0.40 -26.14
N LEU A 157 -17.81 0.54 -25.07
CA LEU A 157 -16.66 -0.31 -24.83
C LEU A 157 -17.09 -1.77 -24.60
N ALA A 158 -16.45 -2.68 -25.32
CA ALA A 158 -16.61 -4.11 -25.16
C ALA A 158 -15.54 -4.68 -24.23
N ILE A 159 -14.29 -4.25 -24.40
CA ILE A 159 -13.14 -4.76 -23.68
C ILE A 159 -12.02 -3.73 -23.67
N PHE A 160 -11.30 -3.62 -22.56
CA PHE A 160 -10.06 -2.86 -22.43
C PHE A 160 -9.21 -3.42 -21.28
N ARG A 161 -7.91 -3.12 -21.29
CA ARG A 161 -7.08 -3.31 -20.11
C ARG A 161 -6.99 -2.03 -19.31
N MET A 162 -7.06 -2.13 -18.00
CA MET A 162 -6.80 -1.04 -17.07
C MET A 162 -5.61 -1.34 -16.17
N GLY A 163 -4.94 -0.28 -15.76
CA GLY A 163 -3.91 -0.28 -14.74
C GLY A 163 -4.32 0.61 -13.57
N VAL A 164 -4.02 0.14 -12.36
CA VAL A 164 -4.18 0.90 -11.13
C VAL A 164 -2.86 0.88 -10.38
N ARG A 165 -2.35 2.07 -10.04
CA ARG A 165 -1.16 2.22 -9.21
C ARG A 165 -1.52 3.02 -7.98
N VAL A 166 -1.15 2.50 -6.83
CA VAL A 166 -1.41 3.13 -5.54
C VAL A 166 -0.09 3.52 -4.90
N TYR A 167 0.09 4.81 -4.65
CA TYR A 167 1.24 5.39 -3.97
C TYR A 167 0.88 5.78 -2.54
N SER A 168 1.89 5.83 -1.67
CA SER A 168 1.74 6.43 -0.34
C SER A 168 1.52 7.95 -0.45
N GLY A 169 0.82 8.55 0.51
CA GLY A 169 0.70 10.00 0.66
C GLY A 169 2.05 10.70 0.80
N LEU A 170 3.08 10.00 1.30
CA LEU A 170 4.46 10.49 1.33
C LEU A 170 5.01 10.81 -0.08
N ALA A 171 4.50 10.12 -1.11
CA ALA A 171 4.88 10.31 -2.49
C ALA A 171 4.36 11.62 -3.10
N LYS A 172 3.38 12.28 -2.46
CA LYS A 172 2.82 13.56 -2.93
C LYS A 172 3.89 14.64 -3.10
N SER A 173 4.87 14.66 -2.20
CA SER A 173 6.02 15.58 -2.28
C SER A 173 6.95 15.36 -3.48
N ASN A 174 6.83 14.22 -4.18
CA ASN A 174 7.70 13.84 -5.30
C ASN A 174 6.91 13.64 -6.61
N LEU A 175 5.69 14.19 -6.71
CA LEU A 175 4.92 14.19 -7.96
C LEU A 175 5.78 14.72 -9.12
N GLY A 176 5.70 14.06 -10.28
CA GLY A 176 6.55 14.35 -11.44
C GLY A 176 7.93 13.69 -11.41
N SER A 177 8.39 13.17 -10.27
CA SER A 177 9.62 12.36 -10.11
C SER A 177 9.33 10.94 -9.62
N LEU A 178 8.07 10.52 -9.68
CA LEU A 178 7.63 9.19 -9.26
C LEU A 178 8.06 8.12 -10.26
N GLN A 179 8.29 6.93 -9.73
CA GLN A 179 8.61 5.72 -10.47
C GLN A 179 7.35 4.86 -10.66
N THR A 180 7.42 3.91 -11.58
CA THR A 180 6.30 3.00 -11.91
C THR A 180 6.50 1.58 -11.38
N THR A 181 7.72 1.24 -10.97
CA THR A 181 8.06 -0.06 -10.40
C THR A 181 7.60 -0.17 -8.95
N PRO A 182 6.86 -1.22 -8.55
CA PRO A 182 6.42 -1.39 -7.18
C PRO A 182 7.60 -1.43 -6.20
N ILE A 183 7.33 -0.98 -4.99
CA ILE A 183 8.28 -1.04 -3.88
C ILE A 183 8.73 -2.48 -3.60
N SER A 184 10.02 -2.66 -3.31
CA SER A 184 10.49 -3.92 -2.74
C SER A 184 10.21 -3.92 -1.24
N LEU A 185 9.62 -4.98 -0.71
CA LEU A 185 9.38 -5.14 0.74
C LEU A 185 10.69 -5.40 1.54
N ASN A 186 11.85 -5.14 0.94
CA ASN A 186 13.13 -5.27 1.60
C ASN A 186 13.30 -4.15 2.64
N VAL A 187 13.48 -4.58 3.89
CA VAL A 187 13.44 -3.76 5.11
C VAL A 187 14.35 -2.52 5.04
N THR A 188 15.49 -2.60 4.35
CA THR A 188 16.50 -1.53 4.32
C THR A 188 16.23 -0.43 3.29
N GLN A 189 15.38 -0.65 2.30
CA GLN A 189 15.13 0.31 1.22
C GLN A 189 13.68 0.82 1.18
N SER A 190 12.80 0.17 1.94
CA SER A 190 11.37 0.43 2.02
C SER A 190 11.02 1.91 2.24
N LEU A 191 11.52 2.54 3.29
CA LEU A 191 11.03 3.87 3.71
C LEU A 191 11.32 4.97 2.68
N ALA A 192 12.52 4.97 2.10
CA ALA A 192 12.89 5.92 1.05
C ALA A 192 12.14 5.62 -0.26
N GLN A 193 11.94 4.35 -0.58
CA GLN A 193 11.22 3.93 -1.78
C GLN A 193 9.73 4.29 -1.74
N GLN A 194 9.09 4.32 -0.56
CA GLN A 194 7.67 4.72 -0.44
C GLN A 194 7.40 6.15 -0.92
N ARG A 195 8.42 7.01 -0.94
CA ARG A 195 8.31 8.40 -1.40
C ARG A 195 8.28 8.52 -2.93
N THR A 196 8.70 7.50 -3.66
CA THR A 196 8.83 7.56 -5.13
C THR A 196 8.20 6.39 -5.85
N ARG A 197 7.93 5.26 -5.18
CA ARG A 197 7.43 4.02 -5.80
C ARG A 197 6.00 3.70 -5.33
N PRO A 198 5.18 3.08 -6.19
CA PRO A 198 3.87 2.60 -5.79
C PRO A 198 3.99 1.43 -4.79
N LEU A 199 3.04 1.39 -3.85
CA LEU A 199 2.85 0.31 -2.90
C LEU A 199 2.18 -0.91 -3.56
N ALA A 200 1.25 -0.65 -4.48
CA ALA A 200 0.55 -1.68 -5.23
C ALA A 200 0.42 -1.25 -6.70
N VAL A 201 0.59 -2.21 -7.60
CA VAL A 201 0.37 -2.05 -9.05
C VAL A 201 -0.44 -3.24 -9.51
N LEU A 202 -1.64 -2.99 -10.04
CA LEU A 202 -2.52 -4.01 -10.59
C LEU A 202 -2.83 -3.69 -12.04
N TYR A 203 -2.92 -4.74 -12.85
CA TYR A 203 -3.41 -4.68 -14.21
C TYR A 203 -4.54 -5.69 -14.35
N ALA A 204 -5.67 -5.25 -14.86
CA ALA A 204 -6.83 -6.09 -15.07
C ALA A 204 -7.41 -5.85 -16.46
N GLU A 205 -7.95 -6.91 -17.04
CA GLU A 205 -8.77 -6.82 -18.23
C GLU A 205 -10.23 -6.68 -17.79
N VAL A 206 -10.93 -5.70 -18.36
CA VAL A 206 -12.34 -5.48 -18.10
C VAL A 206 -13.09 -5.70 -19.40
N SER A 207 -13.97 -6.69 -19.39
CA SER A 207 -14.78 -7.07 -20.55
C SER A 207 -16.26 -7.08 -20.20
N ARG A 208 -17.08 -6.71 -21.17
CA ARG A 208 -18.53 -6.85 -21.13
C ARG A 208 -18.93 -8.13 -21.87
N SER A 209 -19.63 -9.04 -21.19
CA SER A 209 -19.91 -10.40 -21.69
C SER A 209 -21.40 -10.68 -21.96
N ASP A 210 -22.29 -9.78 -21.55
CA ASP A 210 -23.75 -9.95 -21.61
C ASP A 210 -24.38 -9.64 -22.98
N LEU A 211 -23.60 -9.13 -23.94
CA LEU A 211 -24.10 -8.66 -25.24
C LEU A 211 -23.82 -9.62 -26.41
N GLN A 212 -24.67 -9.53 -27.44
CA GLN A 212 -24.73 -10.46 -28.59
C GLN A 212 -23.45 -10.54 -29.45
N PHE A 213 -22.47 -9.66 -29.27
CA PHE A 213 -21.21 -9.67 -30.03
C PHE A 213 -19.95 -9.69 -29.15
N SER A 214 -20.11 -9.94 -27.86
CA SER A 214 -19.02 -9.86 -26.87
C SER A 214 -17.86 -10.80 -27.20
N LEU A 215 -18.16 -12.05 -27.59
CA LEU A 215 -17.14 -13.04 -27.96
C LEU A 215 -16.35 -12.63 -29.20
N GLN A 216 -16.99 -12.02 -30.19
CA GLN A 216 -16.33 -11.56 -31.40
C GLN A 216 -15.35 -10.41 -31.08
N LYS A 217 -15.78 -9.49 -30.21
CA LYS A 217 -14.93 -8.36 -29.77
C LYS A 217 -13.77 -8.82 -28.89
N TYR A 218 -13.99 -9.82 -28.05
CA TYR A 218 -12.91 -10.46 -27.30
C TYR A 218 -11.86 -11.08 -28.23
N LYS A 219 -12.27 -11.86 -29.24
CA LYS A 219 -11.34 -12.42 -30.23
C LYS A 219 -10.59 -11.33 -31.00
N GLN A 220 -11.28 -10.26 -31.38
CA GLN A 220 -10.66 -9.11 -32.04
C GLN A 220 -9.59 -8.46 -31.15
N TYR A 221 -9.85 -8.37 -29.85
CA TYR A 221 -8.93 -7.79 -28.87
C TYR A 221 -7.66 -8.61 -28.71
N LEU A 222 -7.78 -9.94 -28.64
CA LEU A 222 -6.64 -10.84 -28.57
C LEU A 222 -5.77 -10.85 -29.85
N ASN A 223 -6.35 -10.56 -31.01
CA ASN A 223 -5.59 -10.52 -32.28
C ASN A 223 -4.86 -9.19 -32.50
N ASN A 224 -5.30 -8.13 -31.81
CA ASN A 224 -4.75 -6.77 -31.95
C ASN A 224 -3.64 -6.46 -30.93
N ASN A 225 -3.41 -7.33 -29.95
CA ASN A 225 -2.40 -7.22 -28.90
C ASN A 225 -1.39 -8.36 -28.98
#